data_AF-A0A8K0M2D2-F1
#
_entry.id   AF-A0A8K0M2D2-F1
#
_cell.length_a   1.000
_cell.length_b   1.000
_cell.length_c   1.000
_cell.angle_alpha   90.00
_cell.angle_beta   90.00
_cell.angle_gamma   90.00
#
_symmetry.space_group_name_H-M   'P 1'
#
loop_
_entity.id
_entity.type
_entity.pdbx_description
1 polymer ?
#
loop_
_entity_poly.entity_id
_entity_poly.type
_entity_poly.pdbx_seq_one_letter_code
_entity_poly.pdbx_strand_id
1 'polypeptide(L)'
;IIDPTPGEVYLAFWKKSKEWSAVLLLPTSNLDDVGVPSTLENLGLAENVPACYDYDAQANSFEWRQGYKDGESFVAKRQFPVMYFDGQDFPAKSAVGWVAVEDLRTLDARTGPSLVPYYQSVRKFLNHRATTRSMEIEVAKTDASRTVLP
;
A
#
# COMPACT_ATOMS: atom_id res chain seq x y z
N ILE A 1 5.96 -6.25 12.42
CA ILE A 1 4.85 -6.65 11.54
C ILE A 1 5.38 -7.78 10.67
N ILE A 2 4.56 -8.77 10.29
CA ILE A 2 4.97 -9.86 9.40
C ILE A 2 4.11 -9.95 8.14
N ASP A 3 2.86 -9.47 8.22
CA ASP A 3 1.92 -9.43 7.12
C ASP A 3 1.16 -8.09 7.16
N PRO A 4 1.69 -7.04 6.51
CA PRO A 4 1.06 -5.73 6.46
C PRO A 4 -0.18 -5.72 5.54
N THR A 5 -1.15 -4.89 5.86
CA THR A 5 -2.42 -4.80 5.12
C THR A 5 -2.32 -3.77 3.99
N PRO A 6 -2.56 -4.16 2.72
CA PRO A 6 -2.63 -3.21 1.61
C PRO A 6 -3.64 -2.09 1.84
N GLY A 7 -3.27 -0.88 1.39
CA GLY A 7 -4.07 0.33 1.54
C GLY A 7 -3.88 1.06 2.87
N GLU A 8 -3.22 0.44 3.86
CA GLU A 8 -2.86 1.10 5.11
C GLU A 8 -1.55 1.89 4.97
N VAL A 9 -1.42 2.92 5.83
CA VAL A 9 -0.23 3.77 5.88
C VAL A 9 0.72 3.26 6.97
N TYR A 10 1.98 3.08 6.59
CA TYR A 10 3.06 2.63 7.46
C TYR A 10 4.21 3.65 7.47
N LEU A 11 5.16 3.44 8.37
CA LEU A 11 6.48 4.07 8.30
C LEU A 11 7.45 3.08 7.65
N ALA A 12 8.18 3.53 6.64
CA ALA A 12 9.26 2.78 6.01
C ALA A 12 10.60 3.44 6.31
N PHE A 13 11.61 2.62 6.61
CA PHE A 13 12.97 3.10 6.79
C PHE A 13 13.68 3.24 5.44
N TRP A 14 14.03 4.47 5.06
CA TRP A 14 14.79 4.71 3.86
C TRP A 14 16.29 4.61 4.13
N LYS A 15 16.90 3.51 3.70
CA LYS A 15 18.33 3.21 3.93
C LYS A 15 19.32 4.29 3.47
N LYS A 16 19.00 5.04 2.40
CA LYS A 16 19.89 6.08 1.85
C LYS A 16 19.96 7.32 2.75
N SER A 17 18.81 7.83 3.19
CA SER A 17 18.74 9.01 4.08
C SER A 17 18.82 8.64 5.56
N LYS A 18 18.63 7.36 5.91
CA LYS A 18 18.47 6.86 7.29
C LYS A 18 17.30 7.50 8.03
N GLU A 19 16.24 7.82 7.31
CA GLU A 19 15.05 8.47 7.84
C GLU A 19 13.82 7.56 7.71
N TRP A 20 12.84 7.80 8.58
CA TRP A 20 11.53 7.16 8.49
C TRP A 20 10.59 8.05 7.68
N SER A 21 9.99 7.49 6.64
CA SER A 21 9.02 8.18 5.79
C SER A 21 7.68 7.47 5.87
N ALA A 22 6.58 8.22 5.81
CA ALA A 22 5.28 7.61 5.64
C ALA A 22 5.17 7.01 4.23
N VAL A 23 4.57 5.83 4.16
CA VAL A 23 4.31 5.12 2.92
C VAL A 23 2.91 4.51 2.90
N LEU A 24 2.28 4.51 1.74
CA LEU A 24 1.10 3.69 1.47
C LEU A 24 1.57 2.30 1.04
N LEU A 25 1.08 1.25 1.69
CA LEU A 25 1.29 -0.12 1.23
C LEU A 25 0.40 -0.38 0.01
N LEU A 26 1.00 -0.74 -1.11
CA LEU A 26 0.26 -1.04 -2.34
C LEU A 26 -0.13 -2.53 -2.37
N PRO A 27 -1.33 -2.86 -2.88
CA PRO A 27 -1.65 -4.24 -3.22
C PRO A 27 -0.85 -4.66 -4.47
N THR A 28 -0.67 -5.96 -4.65
CA THR A 28 -0.02 -6.51 -5.85
C THR A 28 -0.94 -6.55 -7.08
N SER A 29 -2.24 -6.37 -6.87
CA SER A 29 -3.26 -6.24 -7.91
C SER A 29 -4.27 -5.16 -7.52
N ASN A 30 -4.96 -4.59 -8.50
CA ASN A 30 -6.05 -3.64 -8.33
C ASN A 30 -5.72 -2.44 -7.39
N LEU A 31 -4.78 -1.58 -7.79
CA LEU A 31 -4.36 -0.43 -6.99
C LEU A 31 -5.47 0.64 -6.83
N ASP A 32 -6.50 0.60 -7.69
CA ASP A 32 -7.68 1.45 -7.60
C ASP A 32 -8.39 1.30 -6.24
N ASP A 33 -8.40 0.08 -5.67
CA ASP A 33 -8.99 -0.22 -4.35
C ASP A 33 -8.33 0.56 -3.20
N VAL A 34 -7.10 1.02 -3.42
CA VAL A 34 -6.35 1.85 -2.46
C VAL A 34 -6.22 3.31 -2.90
N GLY A 35 -7.01 3.72 -3.90
CA GLY A 35 -7.05 5.09 -4.39
C GLY A 35 -5.84 5.49 -5.24
N VAL A 36 -5.17 4.53 -5.85
CA VAL A 36 -4.02 4.75 -6.74
C VAL A 36 -4.40 4.28 -8.15
N PRO A 37 -4.80 5.20 -9.06
CA PRO A 37 -5.28 4.86 -10.40
C PRO A 37 -4.15 4.48 -11.36
N SER A 38 -3.52 3.32 -11.13
CA SER A 38 -2.36 2.83 -11.89
C SER A 38 -2.17 1.30 -11.75
N THR A 39 -1.12 0.76 -12.35
CA THR A 39 -0.67 -0.64 -12.18
C THR A 39 0.75 -0.68 -11.66
N LEU A 40 1.19 -1.79 -11.04
CA LEU A 40 2.59 -1.95 -10.62
C LEU A 40 3.57 -1.83 -11.81
N GLU A 41 3.16 -2.25 -13.01
CA GLU A 41 3.93 -2.12 -14.25
C GLU A 41 4.09 -0.66 -14.66
N ASN A 42 3.01 0.13 -14.68
CA ASN A 42 3.06 1.55 -15.02
C ASN A 42 3.84 2.38 -13.99
N LEU A 43 3.91 1.89 -12.75
CA LEU A 43 4.75 2.45 -11.69
C LEU A 43 6.22 2.01 -11.78
N GLY A 44 6.58 1.14 -12.74
CA GLY A 44 7.95 0.61 -12.91
C GLY A 44 8.35 -0.43 -11.86
N LEU A 45 7.43 -0.88 -10.98
CA LEU A 45 7.73 -1.85 -9.93
C LEU A 45 7.92 -3.27 -10.47
N ALA A 46 7.42 -3.55 -11.68
CA ALA A 46 7.63 -4.80 -12.39
C ALA A 46 9.05 -4.93 -13.00
N GLU A 47 9.82 -3.84 -13.11
CA GLU A 47 11.17 -3.89 -13.70
C GLU A 47 12.19 -4.57 -12.78
N ASN A 48 11.97 -4.51 -11.46
CA ASN A 48 12.89 -5.03 -10.44
C ASN A 48 12.11 -5.75 -9.34
N VAL A 49 11.43 -6.85 -9.71
CA VAL A 49 10.63 -7.63 -8.78
C VAL A 49 11.53 -8.34 -7.74
N PRO A 50 11.23 -8.23 -6.43
CA PRO A 50 11.98 -8.91 -5.39
C PRO A 50 11.96 -10.43 -5.50
N ALA A 51 13.03 -11.08 -5.03
CA ALA A 51 13.17 -12.54 -5.07
C ALA A 51 12.14 -13.32 -4.22
N CYS A 52 11.33 -12.63 -3.41
CA CYS A 52 10.22 -13.23 -2.68
C CYS A 52 8.98 -13.48 -3.55
N TYR A 53 8.97 -13.02 -4.80
CA TYR A 53 7.87 -13.23 -5.74
C TYR A 53 8.24 -14.17 -6.89
N ASP A 54 7.25 -14.92 -7.33
CA ASP A 54 7.16 -15.48 -8.67
C ASP A 54 6.24 -14.55 -9.48
N TYR A 55 6.83 -13.80 -10.42
CA TYR A 55 6.12 -12.84 -11.26
C TYR A 55 5.86 -13.43 -12.64
N ASP A 56 4.59 -13.51 -13.02
CA ASP A 56 4.16 -13.87 -14.37
C ASP A 56 3.73 -12.59 -15.11
N ALA A 57 4.53 -12.17 -16.08
CA ALA A 57 4.27 -10.98 -16.88
C ALA A 57 3.08 -11.13 -17.84
N GLN A 58 2.69 -12.35 -18.23
CA GLN A 58 1.51 -12.56 -19.08
C GLN A 58 0.23 -12.44 -18.28
N ALA A 59 0.23 -13.00 -17.07
CA ALA A 59 -0.91 -12.94 -16.15
C ALA A 59 -0.95 -11.65 -15.31
N ASN A 60 0.13 -10.86 -15.33
CA ASN A 60 0.37 -9.73 -14.42
C ASN A 60 0.11 -10.11 -12.95
N SER A 61 0.64 -11.27 -12.55
CA SER A 61 0.44 -11.84 -11.23
C SER A 61 1.74 -11.87 -10.43
N PHE A 62 1.63 -11.50 -9.15
CA PHE A 62 2.74 -11.53 -8.20
C PHE A 62 2.36 -12.51 -7.09
N GLU A 63 2.92 -13.71 -7.15
CA GLU A 63 2.68 -14.75 -6.15
C GLU A 63 3.87 -14.89 -5.22
N TRP A 64 3.63 -15.29 -3.97
CA TRP A 64 4.73 -15.61 -3.06
C TRP A 64 5.49 -16.83 -3.55
N ARG A 65 6.80 -16.66 -3.76
CA ARG A 65 7.70 -17.76 -4.08
C ARG A 65 7.75 -18.76 -2.93
N GLN A 66 7.97 -20.04 -3.26
CA GLN A 66 8.21 -21.08 -2.25
C GLN A 66 9.33 -20.68 -1.27
N GLY A 67 9.11 -20.93 0.01
CA GLY A 67 9.92 -20.46 1.13
C GLY A 67 9.46 -19.12 1.72
N TYR A 68 8.72 -18.32 0.94
CA TYR A 68 8.15 -17.04 1.34
C TYR A 68 6.64 -17.09 1.51
N LYS A 69 5.94 -18.22 1.37
CA LYS A 69 4.49 -18.34 1.61
C LYS A 69 4.18 -18.31 3.11
N ASP A 70 2.91 -18.18 3.47
CA ASP A 70 2.52 -18.00 4.86
C ASP A 70 2.94 -19.21 5.71
N GLY A 71 3.54 -18.92 6.86
CA GLY A 71 4.09 -19.94 7.76
C GLY A 71 5.45 -20.52 7.35
N GLU A 72 6.03 -20.08 6.23
CA GLU A 72 7.34 -20.57 5.77
C GLU A 72 8.53 -19.74 6.32
N SER A 73 9.74 -20.27 6.15
CA SER A 73 10.96 -19.78 6.80
C SER A 73 11.38 -18.35 6.42
N PHE A 74 10.96 -17.83 5.27
CA PHE A 74 11.39 -16.53 4.76
C PHE A 74 10.29 -15.47 4.76
N VAL A 75 9.17 -15.68 5.45
CA VAL A 75 8.09 -14.69 5.61
C VAL A 75 8.63 -13.34 6.12
N ALA A 76 9.54 -13.35 7.10
CA ALA A 76 10.14 -12.13 7.65
C ALA A 76 11.09 -11.41 6.67
N LYS A 77 11.40 -12.00 5.52
CA LYS A 77 12.25 -11.42 4.45
C LYS A 77 11.45 -10.92 3.25
N ARG A 78 10.11 -10.99 3.31
CA ARG A 78 9.24 -10.46 2.26
C ARG A 78 9.48 -8.98 2.06
N GLN A 79 9.37 -8.55 0.82
CA GLN A 79 9.34 -7.14 0.44
C GLN A 79 7.97 -6.83 -0.14
N PHE A 80 7.46 -5.63 0.15
CA PHE A 80 6.14 -5.18 -0.25
C PHE A 80 6.26 -3.92 -1.11
N PRO A 81 5.38 -3.75 -2.12
CA PRO A 81 5.38 -2.54 -2.92
C PRO A 81 4.78 -1.40 -2.11
N VAL A 82 5.40 -0.23 -2.17
CA VAL A 82 4.98 0.95 -1.44
C VAL A 82 5.03 2.20 -2.31
N MET A 83 4.22 3.19 -1.96
CA MET A 83 4.27 4.54 -2.49
C MET A 83 4.58 5.52 -1.36
N TYR A 84 5.54 6.42 -1.58
CA TYR A 84 6.03 7.34 -0.56
C TYR A 84 5.18 8.61 -0.49
N PHE A 85 4.91 9.08 0.72
CA PHE A 85 4.49 10.46 0.94
C PHE A 85 5.75 11.33 0.99
N ASP A 86 6.20 11.82 -0.17
CA ASP A 86 7.48 12.51 -0.39
C ASP A 86 7.35 14.01 -0.67
N GLY A 87 6.17 14.57 -0.42
CA GLY A 87 5.86 15.98 -0.65
C GLY A 87 5.47 16.33 -2.08
N GLN A 88 5.48 15.37 -3.00
CA GLN A 88 4.92 15.53 -4.34
C GLN A 88 3.40 15.41 -4.34
N ASP A 89 2.79 15.70 -5.49
CA ASP A 89 1.36 15.49 -5.72
C ASP A 89 1.01 14.01 -5.60
N PHE A 90 0.48 13.61 -4.45
CA PHE A 90 0.07 12.24 -4.16
C PHE A 90 -1.31 11.95 -4.78
N PRO A 91 -1.52 10.78 -5.44
CA PRO A 91 -0.53 9.72 -5.71
C PRO A 91 0.28 9.91 -7.01
N ALA A 92 -0.06 10.89 -7.85
CA ALA A 92 0.36 10.97 -9.25
C ALA A 92 1.88 11.12 -9.50
N LYS A 93 2.64 11.73 -8.58
CA LYS A 93 4.08 12.02 -8.75
C LYS A 93 4.95 11.44 -7.64
N SER A 94 4.37 10.61 -6.78
CA SER A 94 5.07 10.06 -5.63
C SER A 94 6.06 8.97 -6.05
N ALA A 95 7.21 8.95 -5.38
CA ALA A 95 8.16 7.86 -5.53
C ALA A 95 7.53 6.53 -5.09
N VAL A 96 7.98 5.44 -5.71
CA VAL A 96 7.55 4.07 -5.40
C VAL A 96 8.76 3.17 -5.19
N GLY A 97 8.56 2.05 -4.50
CA GLY A 97 9.61 1.05 -4.36
C GLY A 97 9.17 -0.19 -3.62
N TRP A 98 10.11 -1.12 -3.46
CA TRP A 98 9.93 -2.32 -2.65
C TRP A 98 10.61 -2.12 -1.29
N VAL A 99 9.88 -2.42 -0.21
CA VAL A 99 10.39 -2.28 1.17
C VAL A 99 10.27 -3.60 1.90
N ALA A 100 11.35 -4.02 2.57
CA ALA A 100 11.35 -5.22 3.39
C ALA A 100 10.43 -5.06 4.60
N VAL A 101 9.72 -6.13 4.99
CA VAL A 101 8.79 -6.08 6.12
C VAL A 101 9.46 -5.74 7.45
N GLU A 102 10.74 -6.08 7.60
CA GLU A 102 11.57 -5.69 8.75
C GLU A 102 11.84 -4.17 8.82
N ASP A 103 11.77 -3.50 7.67
CA ASP A 103 11.95 -2.05 7.53
C ASP A 103 10.60 -1.29 7.59
N LEU A 104 9.49 -1.99 7.89
CA LEU A 104 8.15 -1.41 8.07
C LEU A 104 7.74 -1.33 9.54
N ARG A 105 7.07 -0.23 9.91
CA ARG A 105 6.47 -0.01 11.23
C ARG A 105 5.06 0.55 11.11
N THR A 106 4.22 0.23 12.09
CA THR A 106 2.88 0.82 12.19
C THR A 106 3.02 2.31 12.43
N LEU A 107 2.26 3.11 11.68
CA LEU A 107 2.09 4.52 12.02
C LEU A 107 1.17 4.60 13.25
N ASP A 108 1.70 4.91 14.44
CA ASP A 108 0.87 5.10 15.64
C ASP A 108 -0.02 6.35 15.43
N ALA A 109 -1.31 6.25 15.73
CA ALA A 109 -2.25 7.37 15.69
C ALA A 109 -1.84 8.52 16.63
N ARG A 110 -1.03 8.24 17.66
CA ARG A 110 -0.42 9.24 18.55
C ARG A 110 0.83 9.90 17.97
N THR A 111 1.34 9.40 16.84
CA THR A 111 2.48 10.03 16.16
C THR A 111 2.06 11.41 15.68
N GLY A 112 2.58 12.44 16.35
CA GLY A 112 2.23 13.82 16.05
C GLY A 112 2.72 14.26 14.67
N PRO A 113 2.09 15.30 14.07
CA PRO A 113 2.46 15.83 12.76
C PRO A 113 3.93 16.25 12.62
N SER A 114 4.61 16.52 13.73
CA SER A 114 6.01 16.96 13.76
C SER A 114 7.03 15.84 13.56
N LEU A 115 6.63 14.57 13.66
CA LEU A 115 7.54 13.42 13.61
C LEU A 115 7.54 12.70 12.26
N VAL A 116 6.58 13.01 11.39
CA VAL A 116 6.41 12.32 10.12
C VAL A 116 6.48 13.36 9.00
N PRO A 117 7.52 13.32 8.16
CA PRO A 117 7.59 14.16 6.98
C PRO A 117 6.30 14.06 6.16
N TYR A 118 5.80 15.21 5.71
CA TYR A 118 4.61 15.31 4.85
C TYR A 118 3.32 14.73 5.47
N TYR A 119 3.20 14.74 6.80
CA TYR A 119 2.00 14.25 7.51
C TYR A 119 0.67 14.85 7.02
N GLN A 120 0.67 16.09 6.51
CA GLN A 120 -0.53 16.70 5.93
C GLN A 120 -1.03 15.93 4.69
N SER A 121 -0.13 15.45 3.83
CA SER A 121 -0.47 14.61 2.68
C SER A 121 -1.05 13.27 3.13
N VAL A 122 -0.46 12.66 4.16
CA VAL A 122 -0.98 11.44 4.80
C VAL A 122 -2.40 11.66 5.30
N ARG A 123 -2.63 12.74 6.08
CA ARG A 123 -3.94 13.06 6.64
C ARG A 123 -4.98 13.34 5.55
N LYS A 124 -4.60 14.08 4.50
CA LYS A 124 -5.47 14.36 3.34
C LYS A 124 -5.90 13.06 2.67
N PHE A 125 -4.95 12.15 2.43
CA PHE A 125 -5.23 10.83 1.85
C PHE A 125 -6.17 9.99 2.72
N LEU A 126 -5.86 9.85 4.01
CA LEU A 126 -6.69 9.07 4.95
C LEU A 126 -8.12 9.62 5.05
N ASN A 127 -8.29 10.94 5.11
CA ASN A 127 -9.60 11.58 5.12
C ASN A 127 -10.39 11.33 3.83
N HIS A 128 -9.72 11.42 2.68
CA HIS A 128 -10.36 11.14 1.40
C HIS A 128 -10.82 9.69 1.31
N ARG A 129 -9.94 8.73 1.66
CA ARG A 129 -10.28 7.30 1.69
C ARG A 129 -11.43 6.98 2.64
N ALA A 130 -11.45 7.57 3.84
CA ALA A 130 -12.55 7.39 4.78
C ALA A 130 -13.88 7.92 4.21
N THR A 131 -13.84 9.03 3.47
CA THR A 131 -15.01 9.62 2.82
C THR A 131 -15.51 8.72 1.69
N THR A 132 -14.62 8.29 0.79
CA THR A 132 -14.95 7.39 -0.33
C THR A 132 -15.56 6.08 0.16
N ARG A 133 -14.92 5.43 1.14
CA ARG A 133 -15.42 4.18 1.72
C ARG A 133 -16.80 4.36 2.39
N SER A 134 -17.04 5.50 3.01
CA SER A 134 -18.36 5.79 3.61
C SER A 134 -19.44 5.92 2.54
N MET A 135 -19.15 6.60 1.43
CA MET A 135 -20.05 6.76 0.29
C MET A 135 -20.35 5.41 -0.39
N GLU A 136 -19.34 4.57 -0.61
CA GLU A 136 -19.51 3.23 -1.20
C GLU A 136 -20.43 2.34 -0.35
N ILE A 137 -20.28 2.39 0.99
CA ILE A 137 -21.14 1.65 1.91
C ILE A 137 -22.59 2.16 1.84
N GLU A 138 -22.80 3.47 1.73
CA GLU A 138 -24.15 4.06 1.59
C GLU A 138 -24.82 3.69 0.26
N VAL A 139 -24.05 3.71 -0.84
CA VAL A 139 -24.52 3.29 -2.17
C VAL A 139 -24.90 1.81 -2.16
N ALA A 140 -24.03 0.95 -1.63
CA ALA A 140 -24.28 -0.50 -1.54
C ALA A 140 -25.53 -0.82 -0.68
N LYS A 141 -25.75 -0.10 0.42
CA LYS A 141 -26.96 -0.25 1.25
C LYS A 141 -28.23 0.18 0.51
N THR A 142 -28.13 1.25 -0.29
CA THR A 142 -29.25 1.76 -1.08
C THR A 142 -29.64 0.79 -2.19
N ASP A 143 -28.66 0.22 -2.88
CA ASP A 143 -28.88 -0.75 -3.95
C ASP A 143 -29.44 -2.06 -3.41
N ALA A 144 -28.87 -2.58 -2.32
CA ALA A 144 -29.38 -3.77 -1.63
C ALA A 144 -30.82 -3.58 -1.11
N SER A 145 -31.21 -2.37 -0.72
CA SER A 145 -32.60 -2.07 -0.32
C SER A 145 -33.57 -2.04 -1.52
N ARG A 146 -33.06 -1.75 -2.72
CA ARG A 146 -33.86 -1.67 -3.95
C ARG A 146 -34.11 -3.04 -4.59
N THR A 147 -33.23 -4.01 -4.35
CA THR A 147 -33.36 -5.39 -4.85
C THR A 147 -34.35 -6.25 -4.05
N VAL A 148 -34.85 -5.79 -2.89
CA VAL A 148 -35.68 -6.58 -1.95
C VAL A 148 -37.19 -6.31 -2.06
N LEU A 149 -37.65 -5.49 -3.01
CA LEU A 149 -39.09 -5.30 -3.27
C LEU A 149 -39.57 -6.24 -4.39
N PRO A 150 -40.53 -7.16 -4.12
CA PRO A 150 -41.12 -8.04 -5.13
C PRO A 150 -42.08 -7.31 -6.09
#